data_AF-A0A959IZG0-F1
#
_entry.id   AF-A0A959IZG0-F1
#
_cell.length_a   1.000
_cell.length_b   1.000
_cell.length_c   1.000
_cell.angle_alpha   90.00
_cell.angle_beta   90.00
_cell.angle_gamma   90.00
#
_symmetry.space_group_name_H-M   'P 1'
#
loop_
_entity.id
_entity.type
_entity.pdbx_description
1 polymer ?
#
loop_
_entity_poly.entity_id
_entity_poly.type
_entity_poly.pdbx_seq_one_letter_code
_entity_poly.pdbx_strand_id
1 'polypeptide(L)'
;MEVKLSLAGFRPVKQGILTLVCILLFDMVSYASNTVGEKSMGVSMWTNAVALMFFYVIINCIIAMVSGAKANYFKESLYTFLGLGLVAILVSTYLSGFSMDEAGSFRWLLVVVTMCYLIFLAIINTIQLLVKFAEKLGSGPKNRF
;
A
#
# COMPACT_ATOMS: atom_id res chain seq x y z
N MET A 1 -11.39 -2.42 28.15
CA MET A 1 -9.93 -2.41 27.86
C MET A 1 -9.79 -1.93 26.42
N GLU A 2 -9.90 -0.62 26.21
CA GLU A 2 -9.66 -0.07 24.87
C GLU A 2 -8.18 -0.23 24.59
N VAL A 3 -7.85 -1.21 23.78
CA VAL A 3 -6.54 -1.26 23.16
C VAL A 3 -6.49 -0.03 22.26
N LYS A 4 -6.03 1.10 22.81
CA LYS A 4 -5.39 2.17 22.05
C LYS A 4 -4.14 1.53 21.44
N LEU A 5 -4.36 0.67 20.46
CA LEU A 5 -3.31 0.07 19.67
C LEU A 5 -2.58 1.28 19.10
N SER A 6 -1.31 1.41 19.43
CA SER A 6 -0.41 2.49 19.02
C SER A 6 -0.16 2.50 17.50
N LEU A 7 -1.20 2.20 16.70
CA LEU A 7 -1.27 2.30 15.26
C LEU A 7 -1.17 3.74 14.77
N ALA A 8 -1.49 4.73 15.63
CA ALA A 8 -1.32 6.15 15.33
C ALA A 8 0.15 6.55 15.06
N GLY A 9 1.13 5.75 15.49
CA GLY A 9 2.55 5.95 15.20
C GLY A 9 3.02 5.34 13.87
N PHE A 10 2.17 4.55 13.20
CA PHE A 10 2.53 3.82 11.99
C PHE A 10 2.32 4.70 10.75
N ARG A 11 3.27 5.63 10.55
CA ARG A 11 3.29 6.52 9.38
C ARG A 11 3.29 5.72 8.07
N PRO A 12 2.67 6.22 6.99
CA PRO A 12 2.67 5.53 5.70
C PRO A 12 4.07 5.17 5.22
N VAL A 13 5.04 6.06 5.43
CA VAL A 13 6.45 5.83 5.07
C VAL A 13 7.03 4.60 5.76
N LYS A 14 6.72 4.38 7.05
CA LYS A 14 7.20 3.18 7.78
C LYS A 14 6.57 1.90 7.24
N GLN A 15 5.29 1.96 6.84
CA GLN A 15 4.61 0.85 6.16
C GLN A 15 5.29 0.53 4.83
N GLY A 16 5.55 1.56 4.02
CA GLY A 16 6.20 1.41 2.71
C GLY A 16 7.61 0.82 2.83
N ILE A 17 8.42 1.29 3.78
CA ILE A 17 9.75 0.73 4.05
C ILE A 17 9.64 -0.74 4.45
N LEU A 18 8.70 -1.10 5.34
CA LEU A 18 8.49 -2.49 5.74
C LEU A 18 8.10 -3.36 4.55
N THR A 19 7.17 -2.90 3.71
CA THR A 19 6.77 -3.61 2.49
C THR A 19 7.94 -3.80 1.54
N LEU A 20 8.78 -2.78 1.37
CA LEU A 20 9.96 -2.85 0.52
C LEU A 20 10.98 -3.86 1.03
N VAL A 21 11.21 -3.91 2.34
CA VAL A 21 12.05 -4.95 2.97
C VAL A 21 11.46 -6.34 2.70
N CYS A 22 10.14 -6.51 2.83
CA CYS A 22 9.49 -7.77 2.49
C CYS A 22 9.70 -8.15 1.01
N ILE A 23 9.54 -7.21 0.08
CA ILE A 23 9.77 -7.45 -1.36
C ILE A 23 11.17 -8.01 -1.57
N LEU A 24 12.19 -7.32 -1.05
CA LEU A 24 13.58 -7.74 -1.19
C LEU A 24 13.84 -9.13 -0.57
N LEU A 25 13.25 -9.42 0.59
CA LEU A 25 13.38 -10.73 1.23
C LEU A 25 12.76 -11.84 0.39
N PHE A 26 11.55 -11.64 -0.15
CA PHE A 26 10.89 -12.63 -1.01
C PHE A 26 11.64 -12.81 -2.32
N ASP A 27 12.15 -11.74 -2.92
CA ASP A 27 12.94 -11.81 -4.15
C ASP A 27 14.29 -12.52 -3.93
N MET A 28 14.95 -12.31 -2.78
CA MET A 28 16.15 -13.08 -2.40
C MET A 28 15.85 -14.57 -2.24
N VAL A 29 14.71 -14.93 -1.65
CA VAL A 29 14.29 -16.32 -1.52
C VAL A 29 14.01 -16.93 -2.90
N SER A 30 13.35 -16.18 -3.79
CA SER A 30 13.14 -16.61 -5.19
C SER A 30 14.46 -16.82 -5.93
N TYR A 31 15.44 -15.92 -5.74
CA TYR A 31 16.77 -16.07 -6.30
C TYR A 31 17.55 -17.25 -5.69
N ALA A 32 17.47 -17.49 -4.38
CA ALA A 32 18.13 -18.64 -3.76
C ALA A 32 17.51 -19.98 -4.22
N SER A 33 16.23 -19.97 -4.54
CA SER A 33 15.45 -21.14 -4.97
C SER A 33 15.55 -21.42 -6.47
N ASN A 34 16.65 -21.03 -7.13
CA ASN A 34 16.96 -21.11 -8.57
C ASN A 34 16.88 -22.51 -9.23
N THR A 35 16.12 -23.44 -8.67
CA THR A 35 15.89 -24.80 -9.19
C THR A 35 14.88 -24.84 -10.34
N VAL A 36 14.14 -23.75 -10.58
CA VAL A 36 13.08 -23.65 -11.61
C VAL A 36 13.43 -22.49 -12.55
N GLY A 37 14.16 -22.80 -13.64
CA GLY A 37 14.55 -21.97 -14.79
C GLY A 37 14.34 -20.43 -14.81
N GLU A 38 15.28 -19.70 -15.40
CA GLU A 38 15.37 -18.22 -15.45
C GLU A 38 14.05 -17.48 -15.74
N LYS A 39 13.23 -17.99 -16.68
CA LYS A 39 11.94 -17.38 -17.04
C LYS A 39 10.90 -17.48 -15.90
N SER A 40 10.89 -18.57 -15.14
CA SER A 40 9.98 -18.74 -14.00
C SER A 40 10.39 -17.84 -12.84
N MET A 41 11.70 -17.67 -12.61
CA MET A 41 12.22 -16.76 -11.58
C MET A 41 11.75 -15.33 -11.81
N GLY A 42 11.85 -14.82 -13.05
CA GLY A 42 11.42 -13.46 -13.36
C GLY A 42 9.94 -13.23 -13.07
N VAL A 43 9.07 -14.15 -13.50
CA VAL A 43 7.62 -14.07 -13.24
C VAL A 43 7.31 -14.07 -11.73
N SER A 44 8.02 -14.88 -10.93
CA SER A 44 7.84 -14.91 -9.48
C SER A 44 8.20 -13.58 -8.80
N MET A 45 9.31 -12.95 -9.18
CA MET A 45 9.73 -11.65 -8.63
C MET A 45 8.71 -10.55 -8.93
N TRP A 46 8.24 -10.47 -10.18
CA TRP A 46 7.17 -9.53 -10.57
C TRP A 46 5.85 -9.79 -9.82
N THR A 47 5.51 -11.06 -9.59
CA THR A 47 4.33 -11.43 -8.81
C THR A 47 4.45 -10.99 -7.35
N ASN A 48 5.61 -11.22 -6.72
CA ASN A 48 5.88 -10.82 -5.34
C ASN A 48 5.76 -9.31 -5.17
N ALA A 49 6.37 -8.53 -6.08
CA ALA A 49 6.32 -7.08 -6.07
C ALA A 49 4.87 -6.56 -6.12
N VAL A 50 4.07 -7.05 -7.06
CA VAL A 50 2.66 -6.65 -7.21
C VAL A 50 1.82 -7.07 -6.00
N ALA A 51 1.99 -8.29 -5.50
CA ALA A 51 1.24 -8.80 -4.35
C ALA A 51 1.53 -7.97 -3.09
N LEU A 52 2.80 -7.65 -2.83
CA LEU A 52 3.21 -6.88 -1.67
C LEU A 52 2.82 -5.40 -1.79
N MET A 53 2.80 -4.83 -3.01
CA MET A 53 2.18 -3.51 -3.24
C MET A 53 0.70 -3.51 -2.89
N PHE A 54 -0.04 -4.54 -3.30
CA PHE A 54 -1.46 -4.71 -2.90
C PHE A 54 -1.61 -4.83 -1.38
N PHE A 55 -0.70 -5.56 -0.74
CA PHE A 55 -0.69 -5.70 0.71
C PHE A 55 -0.49 -4.35 1.42
N TYR A 56 0.46 -3.53 0.93
CA TYR A 56 0.62 -2.15 1.40
C TYR A 56 -0.68 -1.36 1.26
N VAL A 57 -1.35 -1.45 0.10
CA VAL A 57 -2.61 -0.75 -0.16
C VAL A 57 -3.67 -1.11 0.90
N ILE A 58 -3.86 -2.40 1.18
CA ILE A 58 -4.86 -2.87 2.15
C ILE A 58 -4.52 -2.37 3.56
N ILE A 59 -3.29 -2.56 4.02
CA ILE A 59 -2.86 -2.13 5.36
C ILE A 59 -2.97 -0.61 5.51
N ASN A 60 -2.52 0.12 4.50
CA ASN A 60 -2.57 1.57 4.50
C ASN A 60 -4.01 2.08 4.64
N CYS A 61 -4.94 1.44 3.93
CA CYS A 61 -6.36 1.76 3.97
C CYS A 61 -6.98 1.50 5.35
N ILE A 62 -6.67 0.35 5.97
CA ILE A 62 -7.15 0.00 7.31
C ILE A 62 -6.64 1.02 8.34
N ILE A 63 -5.34 1.33 8.31
CA ILE A 63 -4.75 2.28 9.26
C ILE A 63 -5.26 3.71 9.03
N ALA A 64 -5.47 4.12 7.78
CA ALA A 64 -6.06 5.42 7.46
C ALA A 64 -7.48 5.57 8.03
N MET A 65 -8.27 4.49 7.99
CA MET A 65 -9.62 4.46 8.55
C MET A 65 -9.60 4.58 10.08
N VAL A 66 -8.81 3.74 10.74
CA VAL A 66 -8.74 3.66 12.22
C VAL A 66 -8.14 4.93 12.82
N SER A 67 -7.17 5.57 12.15
CA SER A 67 -6.46 6.74 12.67
C SER A 67 -7.21 8.07 12.51
N GLY A 68 -8.40 8.08 11.90
CA GLY A 68 -9.11 9.34 11.62
C GLY A 68 -8.30 10.23 10.67
N ALA A 69 -7.82 9.65 9.56
CA ALA A 69 -6.73 10.21 8.76
C ALA A 69 -6.87 11.71 8.47
N LYS A 70 -5.82 12.45 8.84
CA LYS A 70 -5.66 13.87 8.51
C LYS A 70 -5.18 14.01 7.07
N ALA A 71 -5.44 15.18 6.46
CA ALA A 71 -5.00 15.47 5.09
C ALA A 71 -3.51 15.17 4.83
N ASN A 72 -2.64 15.35 5.84
CA ASN A 72 -1.22 15.03 5.73
C ASN A 72 -0.93 13.52 5.60
N TYR A 73 -1.68 12.66 6.28
CA TYR A 73 -1.51 11.20 6.18
C TYR A 73 -1.79 10.73 4.74
N PHE A 74 -2.84 11.27 4.11
CA PHE A 74 -3.22 10.93 2.73
C PHE A 74 -2.15 11.34 1.71
N LYS A 75 -1.57 12.53 1.87
CA LYS A 75 -0.47 12.98 1.00
C LYS A 75 0.74 12.08 1.18
N GLU A 76 1.14 11.81 2.43
CA GLU A 76 2.26 10.92 2.74
C GLU A 76 2.04 9.51 2.18
N SER A 77 0.83 8.97 2.27
CA SER A 77 0.52 7.62 1.78
C SER A 77 0.55 7.53 0.26
N LEU A 78 0.08 8.56 -0.44
CA LEU A 78 0.16 8.65 -1.90
C LEU A 78 1.62 8.72 -2.38
N TYR A 79 2.43 9.61 -1.80
CA TYR A 79 3.86 9.70 -2.16
C TYR A 79 4.62 8.42 -1.83
N THR A 80 4.30 7.79 -0.69
CA THR A 80 4.90 6.51 -0.32
C THR A 80 4.52 5.41 -1.31
N PHE A 81 3.26 5.34 -1.74
CA PHE A 81 2.83 4.37 -2.73
C PHE A 81 3.53 4.55 -4.08
N LEU A 82 3.62 5.79 -4.57
CA LEU A 82 4.31 6.09 -5.83
C LEU A 82 5.80 5.75 -5.76
N GLY A 83 6.46 6.14 -4.66
CA GLY A 83 7.85 5.80 -4.42
C GLY A 83 8.07 4.29 -4.32
N LEU A 84 7.21 3.60 -3.58
CA LEU A 84 7.25 2.14 -3.45
C LEU A 84 7.06 1.45 -4.80
N GLY A 85 6.11 1.90 -5.62
CA GLY A 85 5.88 1.36 -6.95
C GLY A 85 7.07 1.54 -7.88
N LEU A 86 7.66 2.74 -7.92
CA LEU A 86 8.87 2.98 -8.73
C LEU A 86 10.04 2.10 -8.28
N VAL A 87 10.29 2.00 -6.97
CA VAL A 87 11.39 1.17 -6.47
C VAL A 87 11.11 -0.31 -6.70
N ALA A 88 9.88 -0.79 -6.50
CA ALA A 88 9.51 -2.17 -6.75
C ALA A 88 9.70 -2.56 -8.23
N ILE A 89 9.32 -1.68 -9.16
CA ILE A 89 9.57 -1.88 -10.60
C ILE A 89 11.07 -1.97 -10.89
N LEU A 90 11.86 -1.02 -10.37
CA LEU A 90 13.30 -0.97 -10.61
C LEU A 90 14.01 -2.20 -10.06
N VAL A 91 13.68 -2.58 -8.81
CA VAL A 91 14.22 -3.76 -8.15
C VAL A 91 13.85 -5.02 -8.91
N SER A 92 12.58 -5.20 -9.28
CA SER A 92 12.12 -6.37 -10.02
C SER A 92 12.78 -6.46 -11.39
N THR A 93 12.93 -5.34 -12.11
CA THR A 93 13.57 -5.33 -13.43
C THR A 93 15.06 -5.65 -13.33
N TYR A 94 15.76 -5.08 -12.34
CA TYR A 94 17.19 -5.30 -12.15
C TYR A 94 17.51 -6.72 -11.68
N LEU A 95 16.71 -7.27 -10.76
CA LEU A 95 16.93 -8.62 -10.23
C LEU A 95 16.45 -9.73 -11.16
N SER A 96 15.32 -9.52 -11.86
CA SER A 96 14.81 -10.53 -12.80
C SER A 96 15.55 -10.54 -14.12
N GLY A 97 16.15 -9.42 -14.55
CA GLY A 97 16.73 -9.28 -15.88
C GLY A 97 15.70 -9.27 -17.02
N PHE A 98 14.41 -9.40 -16.72
CA PHE A 98 13.32 -9.37 -17.69
C PHE A 98 12.61 -8.04 -17.65
N SER A 99 12.33 -7.51 -18.84
CA SER A 99 11.49 -6.33 -18.96
C SER A 99 10.04 -6.65 -18.58
N MET A 100 9.32 -5.61 -18.16
CA MET A 100 7.95 -5.71 -17.69
C MET A 100 6.97 -6.28 -18.73
N ASP A 101 7.29 -6.16 -20.03
CA ASP A 101 6.51 -6.73 -21.14
C ASP A 101 6.84 -8.21 -21.41
N GLU A 102 8.04 -8.67 -21.07
CA GLU A 102 8.44 -10.07 -21.26
C GLU A 102 7.90 -11.00 -20.16
N ALA A 103 7.67 -10.45 -18.97
CA ALA A 103 7.10 -11.18 -17.83
C ALA A 103 5.57 -11.42 -17.96
N GLY A 104 4.89 -10.84 -18.97
CA GLY A 104 3.46 -11.03 -19.23
C GLY A 104 2.59 -9.82 -18.87
N SER A 105 1.37 -10.04 -18.35
CA SER A 105 0.37 -8.98 -18.10
C SER A 105 0.62 -8.09 -16.87
N PHE A 106 1.86 -8.03 -16.36
CA PHE A 106 2.19 -7.28 -15.14
C PHE A 106 2.05 -5.76 -15.30
N ARG A 107 2.22 -5.24 -16.51
CA ARG A 107 1.99 -3.82 -16.83
C ARG A 107 0.54 -3.41 -16.52
N TRP A 108 -0.41 -4.27 -16.86
CA TRP A 108 -1.82 -4.07 -16.54
C TRP A 108 -2.12 -4.25 -15.06
N LEU A 109 -1.46 -5.21 -14.39
CA LEU A 109 -1.63 -5.37 -12.95
C LEU A 109 -1.23 -4.11 -12.18
N LEU A 110 -0.12 -3.45 -12.53
CA LEU A 110 0.25 -2.19 -11.86
C LEU A 110 -0.78 -1.07 -12.08
N VAL A 111 -1.37 -1.00 -13.27
CA VAL A 111 -2.48 -0.07 -13.53
C VAL A 111 -3.66 -0.40 -12.63
N VAL A 112 -4.05 -1.67 -12.53
CA VAL A 112 -5.15 -2.11 -11.67
C VAL A 112 -4.85 -1.82 -10.20
N VAL A 113 -3.66 -2.14 -9.69
CA VAL A 113 -3.26 -1.86 -8.30
C VAL A 113 -3.38 -0.37 -7.99
N THR A 114 -2.87 0.46 -8.90
CA THR A 114 -2.90 1.92 -8.76
C THR A 114 -4.34 2.44 -8.73
N MET A 115 -5.18 1.97 -9.66
CA MET A 115 -6.60 2.34 -9.70
C MET A 115 -7.34 1.90 -8.44
N CYS A 116 -7.12 0.66 -7.97
CA CYS A 116 -7.68 0.16 -6.71
C CYS A 116 -7.27 1.05 -5.53
N TYR A 117 -6.00 1.47 -5.46
CA TYR A 117 -5.54 2.33 -4.37
C TYR A 117 -6.21 3.70 -4.39
N LEU A 118 -6.34 4.33 -5.55
CA LEU A 118 -7.01 5.63 -5.70
C LEU A 118 -8.49 5.54 -5.29
N ILE A 119 -9.18 4.46 -5.68
CA ILE A 119 -10.57 4.22 -5.29
C ILE A 119 -10.69 4.07 -3.77
N PHE A 120 -9.83 3.26 -3.15
CA PHE A 120 -9.87 3.09 -1.70
C PHE A 120 -9.56 4.40 -0.95
N LEU A 121 -8.59 5.18 -1.42
CA LEU A 121 -8.31 6.50 -0.87
C LEU A 121 -9.53 7.43 -0.95
N ALA A 122 -10.23 7.45 -2.09
CA ALA A 122 -11.44 8.24 -2.26
C ALA A 122 -12.55 7.81 -1.29
N ILE A 123 -12.76 6.51 -1.12
CA ILE A 123 -13.75 5.94 -0.20
C ILE A 123 -13.43 6.36 1.25
N ILE A 124 -12.19 6.17 1.70
CA ILE A 124 -11.79 6.50 3.08
C ILE A 124 -11.94 8.00 3.32
N ASN A 125 -11.52 8.84 2.39
CA ASN A 125 -11.65 10.29 2.54
C ASN A 125 -13.14 10.71 2.65
N THR A 126 -14.02 10.05 1.89
CA THR A 126 -15.47 10.26 1.97
C THR A 126 -16.02 9.83 3.33
N ILE A 127 -15.63 8.65 3.83
CA ILE A 127 -16.04 8.18 5.17
C ILE A 127 -15.59 9.16 6.25
N GLN A 128 -14.34 9.61 6.22
CA GLN A 128 -13.80 10.56 7.19
C GLN A 128 -14.53 11.91 7.15
N LEU A 129 -14.95 12.34 5.96
CA LEU A 129 -15.77 13.54 5.78
C LEU A 129 -17.15 13.36 6.43
N LEU A 130 -17.82 12.24 6.18
CA LEU A 130 -19.13 11.92 6.75
C LEU A 130 -19.08 11.84 8.28
N VAL A 131 -18.05 11.20 8.85
CA VAL A 131 -17.86 11.12 10.32
C VAL A 131 -17.72 12.52 10.93
N LYS A 132 -16.90 13.40 10.33
CA LYS A 132 -16.74 14.80 10.81
C LYS A 132 -18.05 15.59 10.74
N PHE A 133 -18.86 15.37 9.70
CA PHE A 133 -20.18 15.99 9.61
C PHE A 133 -21.12 15.49 10.71
N ALA A 134 -21.12 14.18 10.99
CA ALA A 134 -21.92 13.60 12.05
C ALA A 134 -21.51 14.12 13.44
N GLU A 135 -20.21 14.20 13.72
CA GLU A 135 -19.68 14.77 14.97
C GLU A 135 -20.11 16.24 15.15
N LYS A 136 -20.05 17.05 14.09
CA LYS A 136 -20.45 18.46 14.12
C LYS A 136 -21.95 18.66 14.37
N LEU A 137 -22.78 17.77 13.83
CA LEU A 137 -24.24 17.81 14.03
C LEU A 137 -24.62 17.31 15.43
N GLY A 138 -23.95 16.27 15.93
CA GLY A 138 -24.18 15.71 17.25
C GLY A 138 -23.65 16.57 18.41
N SER A 139 -22.68 17.46 18.17
CA SER A 139 -22.09 18.36 19.17
C SER A 139 -22.82 19.71 19.31
N GLY A 140 -24.10 19.81 18.93
CA GLY A 140 -24.95 20.99 19.20
C GLY A 140 -24.92 21.39 20.70
N PRO A 141 -25.13 22.68 21.04
CA PRO A 141 -24.81 23.24 22.35
C PRO A 141 -25.45 22.41 23.47
N LYS A 142 -24.60 21.76 24.28
CA LYS A 142 -25.00 20.82 25.35
C LYS A 142 -25.68 21.47 26.56
N ASN A 143 -25.98 22.76 26.49
CA ASN A 143 -26.52 23.55 27.61
C ASN A 143 -27.68 24.42 27.12
N ARG A 144 -28.88 23.84 26.99
CA ARG A 144 -30.14 24.53 27.26
C ARG A 144 -31.10 23.50 27.85
N PHE A 145 -31.61 23.84 29.03
CA PHE A 145 -32.48 23.09 29.95
C PHE A 145 -31.75 22.23 30.97
#